data_AF-A0A0D2VIX5-F1
#
_entry.id   AF-A0A0D2VIX5-F1
#
_cell.length_a   1.000
_cell.length_b   1.000
_cell.length_c   1.000
_cell.angle_alpha   90.00
_cell.angle_beta   90.00
_cell.angle_gamma   90.00
#
_symmetry.space_group_name_H-M   'P 1'
#
loop_
_entity.id
_entity.type
_entity.pdbx_description
1 polymer ?
#
loop_
_entity_poly.entity_id
_entity_poly.type
_entity_poly.pdbx_seq_one_letter_code
_entity_poly.pdbx_strand_id
1 'polypeptide(L)'
;MLGSLSNIVSSAGLNGCRLNSTRLAMAGRMGLSFATGLAANSARCASTGAAAGAGAAAAAAAAAAALQPFHLAIPVNDLAAARAFYGGVLNLKEGRSSAGWQDYDFYGHQLVIHQVTRDYRGNDYFNPVDGDQVPIAHFGVVLNVAQFHDLAQRLQKANTEFLLKPHVRFQGLKGEQWTMFFKDVSGNNLEFKALTNPDDLFTKFE
;
A
#
# COMPACT_ATOMS: atom_id res chain seq x y z
N MET A 1 -5.18 -18.59 -51.17
CA MET A 1 -4.29 -19.60 -50.56
C MET A 1 -4.50 -19.49 -49.06
N LEU A 2 -5.46 -20.16 -48.41
CA LEU A 2 -5.65 -21.61 -48.17
C LEU A 2 -4.45 -22.32 -47.53
N GLY A 3 -4.69 -22.85 -46.31
CA GLY A 3 -3.83 -23.74 -45.51
C GLY A 3 -3.72 -23.23 -44.05
N SER A 4 -4.56 -23.56 -43.05
CA SER A 4 -5.18 -24.82 -42.57
C SER A 4 -4.34 -25.63 -41.56
N LEU A 5 -4.82 -25.65 -40.30
CA LEU A 5 -4.77 -26.72 -39.26
C LEU A 5 -3.38 -27.06 -38.65
N SER A 6 -3.17 -27.35 -37.36
CA SER A 6 -3.97 -28.11 -36.38
C SER A 6 -3.61 -27.81 -34.91
N ASN A 7 -4.56 -28.13 -34.05
CA ASN A 7 -4.54 -28.17 -32.58
C ASN A 7 -3.45 -29.07 -31.96
N ILE A 8 -2.98 -28.68 -30.75
CA ILE A 8 -2.64 -29.64 -29.68
C ILE A 8 -3.29 -29.17 -28.38
N VAL A 9 -4.23 -29.99 -27.90
CA VAL A 9 -4.78 -30.01 -26.55
C VAL A 9 -3.79 -30.74 -25.66
N SER A 10 -3.50 -30.21 -24.46
CA SER A 10 -2.95 -31.02 -23.37
C SER A 10 -3.72 -30.74 -22.08
N SER A 11 -3.95 -31.84 -21.38
CA SER A 11 -5.03 -32.15 -20.46
C SER A 11 -4.95 -31.51 -19.09
N ALA A 12 -6.14 -31.22 -18.56
CA ALA A 12 -6.42 -31.01 -17.15
C ALA A 12 -5.97 -32.19 -16.28
N GLY A 13 -5.22 -31.90 -15.21
CA GLY A 13 -4.91 -32.83 -14.14
C GLY A 13 -5.84 -32.62 -12.95
N LEU A 14 -6.92 -33.37 -12.87
CA LEU A 14 -7.74 -33.53 -11.67
C LEU A 14 -7.11 -34.62 -10.79
N ASN A 15 -6.66 -34.25 -9.59
CA ASN A 15 -6.16 -35.20 -8.60
C ASN A 15 -7.34 -36.00 -8.01
N GLY A 16 -7.34 -37.30 -8.30
CA GLY A 16 -8.36 -38.26 -7.88
C GLY A 16 -8.22 -38.66 -6.41
N CYS A 17 -9.33 -38.57 -5.69
CA CYS A 17 -9.56 -39.25 -4.43
C CYS A 17 -9.95 -40.71 -4.73
N ARG A 18 -9.05 -41.68 -4.50
CA ARG A 18 -9.36 -43.11 -4.65
C ARG A 18 -9.80 -43.70 -3.32
N LEU A 19 -11.10 -44.00 -3.20
CA LEU A 19 -11.63 -44.94 -2.21
C LEU A 19 -11.52 -46.34 -2.79
N ASN A 20 -10.75 -47.20 -2.13
CA ASN A 20 -10.57 -48.60 -2.51
C ASN A 20 -11.59 -49.44 -1.75
N SER A 21 -12.48 -50.12 -2.47
CA SER A 21 -13.38 -51.13 -1.92
C SER A 21 -13.24 -52.42 -2.72
N THR A 22 -13.46 -53.53 -2.01
CA THR A 22 -13.53 -54.93 -2.47
C THR A 22 -12.21 -55.72 -2.45
N ARG A 23 -12.06 -56.59 -1.44
CA ARG A 23 -12.06 -58.05 -1.66
C ARG A 23 -12.23 -58.83 -0.35
N LEU A 24 -13.23 -59.70 -0.40
CA LEU A 24 -13.61 -60.74 0.54
C LEU A 24 -12.69 -61.96 0.32
N ALA A 25 -12.10 -62.50 1.39
CA ALA A 25 -11.54 -63.85 1.41
C ALA A 25 -11.60 -64.43 2.84
N MET A 26 -11.87 -65.73 2.88
CA MET A 26 -12.38 -66.52 3.99
C MET A 26 -11.30 -67.07 4.94
N ALA A 27 -11.76 -67.39 6.16
CA ALA A 27 -11.38 -68.51 7.04
C ALA A 27 -10.16 -68.40 7.97
N GLY A 28 -10.43 -68.52 9.28
CA GLY A 28 -9.46 -68.84 10.34
C GLY A 28 -10.06 -68.72 11.75
N ARG A 29 -10.03 -69.82 12.51
CA ARG A 29 -10.73 -70.07 13.79
C ARG A 29 -10.13 -69.34 15.03
N MET A 30 -11.00 -69.24 16.05
CA MET A 30 -10.76 -69.31 17.51
C MET A 30 -10.21 -68.06 18.25
N GLY A 31 -10.97 -67.61 19.27
CA GLY A 31 -10.40 -67.11 20.53
C GLY A 31 -10.83 -65.72 21.01
N LEU A 32 -11.71 -65.73 22.03
CA LEU A 32 -11.82 -64.81 23.18
C LEU A 32 -11.79 -63.27 23.00
N SER A 33 -12.94 -62.66 23.32
CA SER A 33 -13.15 -61.43 24.12
C SER A 33 -12.08 -60.34 24.09
N PHE A 34 -12.43 -59.14 23.60
CA PHE A 34 -12.23 -57.89 24.34
C PHE A 34 -13.18 -56.79 23.83
N ALA A 35 -13.95 -56.21 24.75
CA ALA A 35 -14.71 -54.99 24.55
C ALA A 35 -13.78 -53.78 24.51
N THR A 36 -14.15 -52.75 23.74
CA THR A 36 -14.16 -51.29 24.06
C THR A 36 -13.79 -50.42 22.84
N GLY A 37 -14.55 -49.34 22.64
CA GLY A 37 -14.04 -48.11 22.02
C GLY A 37 -14.41 -47.81 20.57
N LEU A 38 -15.68 -47.52 20.28
CA LEU A 38 -16.07 -46.86 19.02
C LEU A 38 -16.93 -45.61 19.28
N ALA A 39 -16.31 -44.57 19.84
CA ALA A 39 -16.96 -43.26 19.98
C ALA A 39 -15.92 -42.13 20.12
N ALA A 40 -15.10 -41.90 19.09
CA ALA A 40 -14.37 -40.64 18.95
C ALA A 40 -13.72 -40.54 17.56
N ASN A 41 -14.48 -40.18 16.53
CA ASN A 41 -13.83 -39.63 15.33
C ASN A 41 -14.66 -38.68 14.46
N SER A 42 -15.91 -38.40 14.80
CA SER A 42 -16.75 -37.49 13.99
C SER A 42 -16.62 -36.00 14.34
N ALA A 43 -15.81 -35.62 15.34
CA ALA A 43 -15.74 -34.23 15.82
C ALA A 43 -14.52 -33.41 15.31
N ARG A 44 -13.62 -33.99 14.51
CA ARG A 44 -12.40 -33.28 14.04
C ARG A 44 -12.42 -32.79 12.59
N CYS A 45 -13.46 -33.12 11.81
CA CYS A 45 -13.53 -32.69 10.41
C CYS A 45 -14.31 -31.39 10.18
N ALA A 46 -15.04 -30.88 11.19
CA ALA A 46 -15.87 -29.67 11.07
C ALA A 46 -15.14 -28.37 11.48
N SER A 47 -14.02 -28.45 12.21
CA SER A 47 -13.32 -27.26 12.72
C SER A 47 -12.24 -26.71 11.78
N THR A 48 -11.81 -27.46 10.77
CA THR A 48 -10.76 -27.03 9.82
C THR A 48 -11.29 -26.26 8.61
N GLY A 49 -12.56 -26.47 8.22
CA GLY A 49 -13.17 -25.77 7.08
C GLY A 49 -13.64 -24.34 7.37
N ALA A 50 -14.13 -24.08 8.60
CA ALA A 50 -14.64 -22.77 8.98
C ALA A 50 -13.52 -21.71 9.15
N ALA A 51 -12.37 -22.11 9.69
CA ALA A 51 -11.22 -21.22 9.85
C ALA A 51 -10.58 -20.85 8.50
N ALA A 52 -10.55 -21.77 7.54
CA ALA A 52 -10.06 -21.51 6.18
C ALA A 52 -10.99 -20.57 5.38
N GLY A 53 -12.31 -20.72 5.54
CA GLY A 53 -13.30 -19.83 4.93
C GLY A 53 -13.29 -18.41 5.51
N ALA A 54 -13.10 -18.27 6.83
CA ALA A 54 -12.97 -16.97 7.49
C ALA A 54 -11.69 -16.23 7.10
N GLY A 55 -10.56 -16.95 6.93
CA GLY A 55 -9.30 -16.38 6.46
C GLY A 55 -9.37 -15.91 5.00
N ALA A 56 -10.04 -16.68 4.14
CA ALA A 56 -10.25 -16.30 2.73
C ALA A 56 -11.21 -15.10 2.59
N ALA A 57 -12.27 -15.05 3.40
CA ALA A 57 -13.21 -13.92 3.43
C ALA A 57 -12.56 -12.65 4.01
N ALA A 58 -11.72 -12.76 5.04
CA ALA A 58 -10.95 -11.65 5.59
C ALA A 58 -9.89 -11.13 4.62
N ALA A 59 -9.21 -12.02 3.88
CA ALA A 59 -8.27 -11.63 2.83
C ALA A 59 -8.98 -10.99 1.63
N ALA A 60 -10.16 -11.48 1.25
CA ALA A 60 -10.99 -10.87 0.20
C ALA A 60 -11.58 -9.52 0.64
N ALA A 61 -11.96 -9.36 1.91
CA ALA A 61 -12.41 -8.09 2.48
C ALA A 61 -11.24 -7.08 2.60
N ALA A 62 -10.05 -7.53 2.99
CA ALA A 62 -8.84 -6.71 2.98
C ALA A 62 -8.42 -6.30 1.56
N ALA A 63 -8.63 -7.18 0.56
CA ALA A 63 -8.40 -6.87 -0.85
C ALA A 63 -9.48 -5.93 -1.44
N ALA A 64 -10.73 -6.03 -0.98
CA ALA A 64 -11.82 -5.13 -1.37
C ALA A 64 -11.76 -3.75 -0.66
N ALA A 65 -11.09 -3.67 0.50
CA ALA A 65 -10.87 -2.44 1.26
C ALA A 65 -9.49 -1.79 0.99
N ALA A 66 -8.65 -2.38 0.13
CA ALA A 66 -7.35 -1.82 -0.21
C ALA A 66 -7.52 -0.63 -1.16
N LEU A 67 -7.13 0.55 -0.69
CA LEU A 67 -7.09 1.78 -1.49
C LEU A 67 -6.27 1.53 -2.78
N GLN A 68 -6.82 1.92 -3.94
CA GLN A 68 -6.05 1.89 -5.18
C GLN A 68 -4.94 2.96 -5.11
N PRO A 69 -3.67 2.60 -5.37
CA PRO A 69 -2.57 3.56 -5.32
C PRO A 69 -2.77 4.72 -6.30
N PHE A 70 -2.60 5.95 -5.81
CA PHE A 70 -2.41 7.09 -6.69
C PHE A 70 -1.04 6.99 -7.38
N HIS A 71 -0.96 7.48 -8.62
CA HIS A 71 0.27 7.60 -9.39
C HIS A 71 0.51 9.06 -9.76
N LEU A 72 1.67 9.61 -9.37
CA LEU A 72 2.08 10.96 -9.70
C LEU A 72 3.47 10.96 -10.33
N ALA A 73 3.59 11.52 -11.53
CA ALA A 73 4.87 11.79 -12.17
C ALA A 73 5.19 13.29 -12.08
N ILE A 74 6.39 13.64 -11.62
CA ILE A 74 6.86 15.03 -11.49
C ILE A 74 8.22 15.23 -12.17
N PRO A 75 8.47 16.43 -12.73
CA PRO A 75 9.78 16.80 -13.24
C PRO A 75 10.78 17.11 -12.11
N VAL A 76 12.04 16.73 -12.32
CA VAL A 76 13.19 17.18 -11.55
C VAL A 76 14.30 17.67 -12.48
N ASN A 77 15.13 18.59 -12.02
CA ASN A 77 16.24 19.13 -12.81
C ASN A 77 17.53 18.30 -12.70
N ASP A 78 17.71 17.56 -11.60
CA ASP A 78 18.86 16.70 -11.30
C ASP A 78 18.39 15.43 -10.58
N LEU A 79 18.51 14.28 -11.24
CA LEU A 79 18.07 12.99 -10.70
C LEU A 79 18.93 12.54 -9.51
N ALA A 80 20.22 12.86 -9.48
CA ALA A 80 21.11 12.46 -8.40
C ALA A 80 20.79 13.25 -7.12
N ALA A 81 20.62 14.57 -7.24
CA ALA A 81 20.19 15.41 -6.13
C ALA A 81 18.78 15.02 -5.66
N ALA A 82 17.86 14.75 -6.59
CA ALA A 82 16.52 14.28 -6.24
C ALA A 82 16.55 12.92 -5.55
N ARG A 83 17.41 11.98 -5.95
CA ARG A 83 17.59 10.70 -5.24
C ARG A 83 18.07 10.88 -3.81
N ALA A 84 19.04 11.77 -3.58
CA ALA A 84 19.50 12.09 -2.22
C ALA A 84 18.37 12.69 -1.37
N PHE A 85 17.50 13.51 -1.97
CA PHE A 85 16.36 14.10 -1.26
C PHE A 85 15.23 13.09 -1.00
N TYR A 86 14.67 12.47 -2.04
CA TYR A 86 13.53 11.57 -1.92
C TYR A 86 13.88 10.24 -1.23
N GLY A 87 14.99 9.61 -1.61
CA GLY A 87 15.43 8.35 -1.00
C GLY A 87 16.18 8.52 0.32
N GLY A 88 16.89 9.65 0.49
CA GLY A 88 17.66 9.94 1.70
C GLY A 88 16.87 10.72 2.74
N VAL A 89 16.59 12.01 2.47
CA VAL A 89 15.92 12.91 3.42
C VAL A 89 14.49 12.45 3.72
N LEU A 90 13.69 12.21 2.69
CA LEU A 90 12.32 11.72 2.84
C LEU A 90 12.27 10.21 3.14
N ASN A 91 13.39 9.50 3.04
CA ASN A 91 13.52 8.06 3.32
C ASN A 91 12.45 7.21 2.60
N LEU A 92 12.12 7.58 1.37
CA LEU A 92 11.17 6.82 0.56
C LEU A 92 11.87 5.57 0.01
N LYS A 93 11.16 4.44 0.03
CA LYS A 93 11.71 3.20 -0.52
C LYS A 93 11.77 3.30 -2.04
N GLU A 94 12.94 3.03 -2.59
CA GLU A 94 13.17 3.01 -4.03
C GLU A 94 12.36 1.88 -4.71
N GLY A 95 11.74 2.23 -5.85
CA GLY A 95 11.11 1.29 -6.79
C GLY A 95 11.96 1.05 -8.04
N ARG A 96 11.29 0.97 -9.20
CA ARG A 96 11.98 0.81 -10.50
C ARG A 96 12.72 2.09 -10.89
N SER A 97 13.76 1.97 -11.71
CA SER A 97 14.59 3.10 -12.11
C SER A 97 15.11 2.99 -13.53
N SER A 98 15.57 4.13 -14.06
CA SER A 98 16.37 4.21 -15.29
C SER A 98 17.44 5.30 -15.17
N ALA A 99 18.12 5.60 -16.28
CA ALA A 99 19.03 6.74 -16.38
C ALA A 99 18.30 8.10 -16.31
N GLY A 100 17.00 8.15 -16.62
CA GLY A 100 16.22 9.40 -16.70
C GLY A 100 15.08 9.52 -15.68
N TRP A 101 14.78 8.48 -14.89
CA TRP A 101 13.68 8.52 -13.93
C TRP A 101 13.83 7.51 -12.78
N GLN A 102 13.06 7.71 -11.72
CA GLN A 102 13.04 6.87 -10.52
C GLN A 102 11.63 6.80 -9.92
N ASP A 103 11.14 5.59 -9.64
CA ASP A 103 9.94 5.35 -8.84
C ASP A 103 10.29 5.32 -7.34
N TYR A 104 9.34 5.75 -6.51
CA TYR A 104 9.33 5.58 -5.06
C TYR A 104 8.00 5.05 -4.56
N ASP A 105 8.06 4.21 -3.52
CA ASP A 105 6.92 3.94 -2.64
C ASP A 105 6.68 5.19 -1.77
N PHE A 106 5.60 5.90 -2.08
CA PHE A 106 5.16 7.12 -1.42
C PHE A 106 4.00 6.82 -0.47
N TYR A 107 4.28 6.02 0.56
CA TYR A 107 3.31 5.56 1.56
C TYR A 107 2.18 4.71 0.95
N GLY A 108 2.54 3.77 0.07
CA GLY A 108 1.61 2.92 -0.67
C GLY A 108 1.13 3.53 -1.99
N HIS A 109 1.49 4.77 -2.28
CA HIS A 109 1.30 5.42 -3.59
C HIS A 109 2.57 5.34 -4.43
N GLN A 110 2.46 5.63 -5.72
CA GLN A 110 3.61 5.69 -6.63
C GLN A 110 3.95 7.15 -6.93
N LEU A 111 5.13 7.58 -6.51
CA LEU A 111 5.74 8.82 -6.97
C LEU A 111 6.84 8.49 -7.98
N VAL A 112 6.81 9.13 -9.14
CA VAL A 112 7.83 9.00 -10.18
C VAL A 112 8.48 10.35 -10.41
N ILE A 113 9.80 10.41 -10.25
CA ILE A 113 10.57 11.60 -10.61
C ILE A 113 11.22 11.40 -11.98
N HIS A 114 11.02 12.35 -12.89
CA HIS A 114 11.58 12.36 -14.23
C HIS A 114 12.57 13.51 -14.39
N GLN A 115 13.82 13.21 -14.71
CA GLN A 115 14.76 14.27 -15.03
C GLN A 115 14.41 14.90 -16.38
N VAL A 116 14.19 16.21 -16.37
CA VAL A 116 13.92 17.01 -17.57
C VAL A 116 15.17 17.82 -17.92
N THR A 117 15.04 19.13 -18.08
CA THR A 117 16.16 20.05 -18.31
C THR A 117 16.75 20.56 -16.99
N ARG A 118 18.03 20.94 -17.02
CA ARG A 118 18.77 21.41 -15.84
C ARG A 118 18.29 22.78 -15.31
N ASP A 119 17.64 23.56 -16.17
CA ASP A 119 17.04 24.85 -15.87
C ASP A 119 15.61 24.75 -15.31
N TYR A 120 15.00 23.56 -15.30
CA TYR A 120 13.68 23.37 -14.71
C TYR A 120 13.64 23.83 -13.25
N ARG A 121 12.63 24.64 -12.91
CA ARG A 121 12.28 25.05 -11.55
C ARG A 121 10.76 24.94 -11.40
N GLY A 122 10.30 24.44 -10.26
CA GLY A 122 8.88 24.45 -9.92
C GLY A 122 8.34 25.89 -9.94
N ASN A 123 7.16 26.08 -10.54
CA ASN A 123 6.49 27.37 -10.57
C ASN A 123 5.79 27.64 -9.23
N ASP A 124 5.90 28.87 -8.75
CA ASP A 124 5.21 29.30 -7.54
C ASP A 124 4.04 30.22 -7.86
N TYR A 125 2.86 29.76 -7.46
CA TYR A 125 1.67 30.56 -7.31
C TYR A 125 1.19 30.41 -5.86
N PHE A 126 0.47 31.39 -5.33
CA PHE A 126 0.03 31.36 -3.93
C PHE A 126 -1.44 31.70 -3.81
N ASN A 127 -2.15 30.95 -2.97
CA ASN A 127 -3.51 31.27 -2.56
C ASN A 127 -3.55 31.49 -1.04
N PRO A 128 -4.31 32.48 -0.55
CA PRO A 128 -4.51 32.66 0.88
C PRO A 128 -5.41 31.54 1.41
N VAL A 129 -4.98 30.85 2.47
CA VAL A 129 -5.77 29.88 3.22
C VAL A 129 -5.49 30.10 4.70
N ASP A 130 -6.51 30.47 5.47
CA ASP A 130 -6.39 30.69 6.93
C ASP A 130 -5.26 31.68 7.31
N GLY A 131 -5.08 32.73 6.50
CA GLY A 131 -4.02 33.73 6.68
C GLY A 131 -2.64 33.35 6.13
N ASP A 132 -2.47 32.10 5.69
CA ASP A 132 -1.22 31.60 5.12
C ASP A 132 -1.21 31.66 3.58
N GLN A 133 -0.05 31.98 3.00
CA GLN A 133 0.20 31.92 1.56
C GLN A 133 0.54 30.49 1.15
N VAL A 134 -0.46 29.70 0.79
CA VAL A 134 -0.28 28.30 0.40
C VAL A 134 0.24 28.20 -1.04
N PRO A 135 1.42 27.58 -1.26
CA PRO A 135 1.99 27.46 -2.60
C PRO A 135 1.21 26.44 -3.44
N ILE A 136 0.95 26.75 -4.71
CA ILE A 136 0.31 25.84 -5.67
C ILE A 136 1.11 25.79 -6.99
N ALA A 137 1.17 24.65 -7.68
CA ALA A 137 0.67 23.34 -7.24
C ALA A 137 1.57 22.72 -6.17
N HIS A 138 0.99 21.91 -5.27
CA HIS A 138 1.71 21.08 -4.32
C HIS A 138 1.15 19.65 -4.32
N PHE A 139 1.91 18.71 -3.80
CA PHE A 139 1.48 17.32 -3.62
C PHE A 139 2.00 16.76 -2.30
N GLY A 140 1.42 15.65 -1.86
CA GLY A 140 1.59 15.21 -0.49
C GLY A 140 0.91 13.90 -0.13
N VAL A 141 1.08 13.50 1.13
CA VAL A 141 0.30 12.42 1.73
C VAL A 141 -0.42 12.93 2.98
N VAL A 142 -1.64 12.44 3.17
CA VAL A 142 -2.35 12.56 4.45
C VAL A 142 -1.85 11.43 5.36
N LEU A 143 -0.93 11.78 6.25
CA LEU A 143 -0.31 10.85 7.19
C LEU A 143 -1.16 10.72 8.45
N ASN A 144 -0.86 9.72 9.28
CA ASN A 144 -1.26 9.80 10.68
C ASN A 144 -0.36 10.78 11.44
N VAL A 145 -0.81 11.25 12.61
CA VAL A 145 -0.12 12.28 13.40
C VAL A 145 1.31 11.87 13.80
N ALA A 146 1.53 10.59 14.15
CA ALA A 146 2.86 10.10 14.51
C ALA A 146 3.83 10.16 13.32
N GLN A 147 3.42 9.65 12.15
CA GLN A 147 4.19 9.70 10.91
C GLN A 147 4.50 11.15 10.49
N PHE A 148 3.55 12.07 10.67
CA PHE A 148 3.76 13.48 10.40
C PHE A 148 4.89 14.06 11.27
N HIS A 149 4.86 13.82 12.58
CA HIS A 149 5.91 14.30 13.48
C HIS A 149 7.28 13.64 13.19
N ASP A 150 7.30 12.35 12.87
CA ASP A 150 8.53 11.65 12.48
C ASP A 150 9.15 12.26 11.21
N LEU A 151 8.32 12.56 10.21
CA LEU A 151 8.77 13.24 8.98
C LEU A 151 9.27 14.66 9.28
N ALA A 152 8.52 15.43 10.08
CA ALA A 152 8.92 16.78 10.48
C ALA A 152 10.29 16.80 11.17
N GLN A 153 10.54 15.86 12.11
CA GLN A 153 11.83 15.74 12.78
C GLN A 153 12.97 15.39 11.80
N ARG A 154 12.73 14.50 10.83
CA ARG A 154 13.74 14.15 9.82
C ARG A 154 14.09 15.35 8.95
N LEU A 155 13.10 16.10 8.49
CA LEU A 155 13.29 17.32 7.70
C LEU A 155 14.08 18.38 8.47
N GLN A 156 13.77 18.57 9.76
CA GLN A 156 14.51 19.49 10.64
C GLN A 156 15.97 19.05 10.82
N LYS A 157 16.22 17.76 11.06
CA LYS A 157 17.60 17.22 11.17
C LYS A 157 18.40 17.38 9.88
N ALA A 158 17.73 17.33 8.74
CA ALA A 158 18.32 17.58 7.43
C ALA A 158 18.45 19.07 7.08
N ASN A 159 18.08 19.98 7.99
CA ASN A 159 18.05 21.44 7.77
C ASN A 159 17.22 21.83 6.53
N THR A 160 16.11 21.13 6.28
CA THR A 160 15.19 21.49 5.20
C THR A 160 14.52 22.83 5.50
N GLU A 161 14.52 23.72 4.51
CA GLU A 161 13.81 25.00 4.59
C GLU A 161 12.30 24.78 4.43
N PHE A 162 11.54 25.24 5.41
CA PHE A 162 10.08 25.19 5.37
C PHE A 162 9.53 26.50 4.81
N LEU A 163 8.64 26.39 3.81
CA LEU A 163 7.76 27.48 3.42
C LEU A 163 6.76 27.76 4.54
N LEU A 164 6.24 26.69 5.15
CA LEU A 164 5.44 26.73 6.36
C LEU A 164 5.89 25.63 7.30
N LYS A 165 6.32 26.03 8.50
CA LYS A 165 6.77 25.09 9.54
C LYS A 165 5.62 24.20 10.01
N PRO A 166 5.89 23.00 10.54
CA PRO A 166 4.87 22.14 11.13
C PRO A 166 4.06 22.85 12.20
N HIS A 167 2.75 22.95 12.01
CA HIS A 167 1.81 23.53 12.98
C HIS A 167 0.41 22.93 12.82
N VAL A 168 -0.45 23.14 13.82
CA VAL A 168 -1.89 22.83 13.75
C VAL A 168 -2.63 23.99 13.12
N ARG A 169 -3.57 23.66 12.22
CA ARG A 169 -4.61 24.57 11.71
C ARG A 169 -5.98 24.12 12.20
N PHE A 170 -6.90 25.08 12.28
CA PHE A 170 -8.27 24.86 12.72
C PHE A 170 -8.37 24.22 14.12
N GLN A 171 -7.53 24.68 15.06
CA GLN A 171 -7.45 24.10 16.41
C GLN A 171 -8.81 24.07 17.11
N GLY A 172 -9.20 22.90 17.60
CA GLY A 172 -10.48 22.66 18.28
C GLY A 172 -11.72 22.66 17.37
N LEU A 173 -11.54 22.82 16.06
CA LEU A 173 -12.62 22.77 15.07
C LEU A 173 -12.64 21.42 14.34
N LYS A 174 -13.74 21.14 13.65
CA LYS A 174 -13.83 19.99 12.74
C LYS A 174 -12.81 20.16 11.61
N GLY A 175 -12.07 19.10 11.29
CA GLY A 175 -10.96 19.19 10.33
C GLY A 175 -9.67 19.79 10.90
N GLU A 176 -9.52 19.87 12.24
CA GLU A 176 -8.24 20.15 12.87
C GLU A 176 -7.15 19.24 12.30
N GLN A 177 -6.07 19.85 11.84
CA GLN A 177 -5.01 19.13 11.14
C GLN A 177 -3.65 19.75 11.38
N TRP A 178 -2.65 18.88 11.42
CA TRP A 178 -1.26 19.28 11.25
C TRP A 178 -0.97 19.49 9.77
N THR A 179 -0.18 20.51 9.44
CA THR A 179 0.31 20.73 8.07
C THR A 179 1.73 21.30 8.09
N MET A 180 2.49 21.01 7.03
CA MET A 180 3.78 21.62 6.74
C MET A 180 4.00 21.71 5.24
N PHE A 181 4.74 22.74 4.82
CA PHE A 181 5.09 22.97 3.42
C PHE A 181 6.60 23.19 3.26
N PHE A 182 7.18 22.56 2.26
CA PHE A 182 8.58 22.73 1.87
C PHE A 182 8.76 22.41 0.38
N LYS A 183 9.97 22.65 -0.14
CA LYS A 183 10.30 22.34 -1.54
C LYS A 183 11.24 21.16 -1.64
N ASP A 184 11.17 20.44 -2.76
CA ASP A 184 12.27 19.58 -3.17
C ASP A 184 13.42 20.39 -3.77
N VAL A 185 14.48 19.69 -4.17
CA VAL A 185 15.67 20.28 -4.81
C VAL A 185 15.42 20.90 -6.19
N SER A 186 14.26 20.62 -6.82
CA SER A 186 13.85 21.17 -8.11
C SER A 186 12.81 22.30 -7.97
N GLY A 187 12.43 22.66 -6.74
CA GLY A 187 11.45 23.71 -6.45
C GLY A 187 10.00 23.25 -6.47
N ASN A 188 9.71 21.95 -6.61
CA ASN A 188 8.37 21.41 -6.48
C ASN A 188 7.88 21.60 -5.04
N ASN A 189 6.64 22.05 -4.85
CA ASN A 189 6.06 22.26 -3.52
C ASN A 189 5.48 20.93 -2.98
N LEU A 190 5.82 20.61 -1.73
CA LEU A 190 5.28 19.46 -1.02
C LEU A 190 4.46 19.93 0.17
N GLU A 191 3.28 19.36 0.34
CA GLU A 191 2.50 19.44 1.57
C GLU A 191 2.53 18.06 2.23
N PHE A 192 2.69 18.00 3.54
CA PHE A 192 2.24 16.83 4.29
C PHE A 192 1.27 17.30 5.34
N LYS A 193 0.23 16.50 5.56
CA LYS A 193 -0.79 16.83 6.56
C LYS A 193 -1.22 15.60 7.34
N ALA A 194 -1.77 15.81 8.52
CA ALA A 194 -2.36 14.76 9.33
C ALA A 194 -3.56 15.33 10.08
N LEU A 195 -4.76 14.81 9.80
CA LEU A 195 -5.93 15.18 10.57
C LEU A 195 -5.86 14.56 11.97
N THR A 196 -6.32 15.30 12.98
CA THR A 196 -6.47 14.73 14.33
C THR A 196 -7.63 13.74 14.38
N ASN A 197 -8.64 13.93 13.53
CA ASN A 197 -9.67 12.95 13.22
C ASN A 197 -9.64 12.57 11.71
N PRO A 198 -9.21 11.34 11.35
CA PRO A 198 -9.13 10.91 9.94
C PRO A 198 -10.46 10.95 9.17
N ASP A 199 -11.59 10.77 9.86
CA ASP A 199 -12.93 10.78 9.24
C ASP A 199 -13.31 12.15 8.67
N ASP A 200 -12.63 13.22 9.11
CA ASP A 200 -12.88 14.57 8.63
C ASP A 200 -12.26 14.85 7.25
N LEU A 201 -11.40 13.97 6.70
CA LEU A 201 -10.61 14.24 5.49
C LEU A 201 -11.47 14.63 4.28
N PHE A 202 -12.61 13.97 4.10
CA PHE A 202 -13.55 14.23 3.01
C PHE A 202 -14.86 14.84 3.50
N THR A 203 -14.90 15.24 4.78
CA THR A 203 -16.09 15.86 5.32
C THR A 203 -16.20 17.29 4.79
N LYS A 204 -17.41 17.66 4.35
CA LYS A 204 -17.70 19.02 3.89
C LYS A 204 -17.65 19.98 5.09
N PHE A 205 -17.01 21.13 4.90
CA PHE A 205 -17.18 22.27 5.77
C PHE A 205 -18.49 22.96 5.39
N GLU A 206 -19.39 23.14 6.36
CA GLU A 206 -20.64 23.90 6.20
C GLU A 206 -20.41 25.39 6.43
#